data_AF-X1ELD0-F1
#
_entry.id   AF-X1ELD0-F1
#
_cell.length_a   1.000
_cell.length_b   1.000
_cell.length_c   1.000
_cell.angle_alpha   90.00
_cell.angle_beta   90.00
_cell.angle_gamma   90.00
#
_symmetry.space_group_name_H-M   'P 1'
#
loop_
_entity.id
_entity.type
_entity.pdbx_description
1 polymer ?
#
loop_
_entity_poly.entity_id
_entity_poly.type
_entity_poly.pdbx_seq_one_letter_code
_entity_poly.pdbx_strand_id
1 'polypeptide(L)'
;GEIYNFLFTSEMAIIEKIQTTIITDEEKIAKLLPQALEVYNARDNRALTLRDEDVDTFYGCVLCQSFAPTHISIITPDRIANCGAINWFDGRAAAKIDPEGPIFAIPKGELIDPIKGEYEGVNKVEYEKSLATYDRVYLYSAFEHPHTSCGCFQAIIYYIPEVDGFGLVHRDFKGECVIGETFSHMAGETSGGRQVEGRLGTGLEQLRSPKFIQADGGLARMVWMPKEIKERYRDVLEEKGLYDKTATEEEVKNVDELLPYLEKVGHPWIKGEVELPE
;
A
#
# COMPACT_ATOMS: atom_id res chain seq x y z
N GLY A 1 18.40 -16.26 -15.88
CA GLY A 1 18.37 -17.67 -15.48
C GLY A 1 19.49 -17.94 -14.50
N GLU A 2 20.73 -17.85 -14.97
CA GLU A 2 21.94 -18.05 -14.15
C GLU A 2 21.98 -17.19 -12.89
N ILE A 3 21.70 -15.88 -13.00
CA ILE A 3 21.64 -14.97 -11.84
C ILE A 3 20.61 -15.41 -10.81
N TYR A 4 19.39 -15.78 -11.23
CA TYR A 4 18.36 -16.28 -10.31
C TYR A 4 18.84 -17.56 -9.61
N ASN A 5 19.34 -18.53 -10.36
CA ASN A 5 19.84 -19.77 -9.79
C ASN A 5 20.95 -19.50 -8.76
N PHE A 6 21.92 -18.67 -9.11
CA PHE A 6 23.03 -18.30 -8.24
C PHE A 6 22.56 -17.61 -6.96
N LEU A 7 21.75 -16.54 -7.06
CA LEU A 7 21.29 -15.77 -5.90
C LEU A 7 20.40 -16.60 -4.99
N PHE A 8 19.40 -17.31 -5.53
CA PHE A 8 18.50 -18.12 -4.70
C PHE A 8 19.27 -19.21 -3.95
N THR A 9 20.20 -19.92 -4.59
CA THR A 9 20.98 -20.97 -3.90
C THR A 9 22.04 -20.42 -2.94
N SER A 10 22.51 -19.18 -3.15
CA SER A 10 23.46 -18.53 -2.25
C SER A 10 22.79 -18.01 -0.97
N GLU A 11 21.57 -17.47 -1.10
CA GLU A 11 20.86 -16.80 -0.01
C GLU A 11 19.90 -17.72 0.75
N MET A 12 19.37 -18.78 0.12
CA MET A 12 18.35 -19.64 0.73
C MET A 12 18.83 -21.09 0.84
N ALA A 13 19.42 -21.43 1.99
CA ALA A 13 19.96 -22.77 2.27
C ALA A 13 18.91 -23.91 2.18
N ILE A 14 17.62 -23.59 2.21
CA ILE A 14 16.52 -24.55 2.03
C ILE A 14 16.39 -25.06 0.57
N ILE A 15 17.02 -24.40 -0.40
CA ILE A 15 16.91 -24.75 -1.81
C ILE A 15 17.95 -25.82 -2.17
N GLU A 16 17.50 -27.07 -2.34
CA GLU A 16 18.37 -28.18 -2.76
C GLU A 16 18.64 -28.19 -4.28
N LYS A 17 17.63 -27.85 -5.08
CA LYS A 17 17.69 -27.83 -6.55
C LYS A 17 16.83 -26.69 -7.08
N ILE A 18 17.29 -26.03 -8.13
CA ILE A 18 16.57 -24.93 -8.77
C ILE A 18 16.61 -25.08 -10.29
N GLN A 19 15.49 -24.75 -10.93
CA GLN A 19 15.38 -24.58 -12.37
C GLN A 19 14.69 -23.26 -12.65
N THR A 20 15.30 -22.44 -13.52
CA THR A 20 14.71 -21.19 -13.99
C THR A 20 14.32 -21.32 -15.45
N THR A 21 13.09 -20.97 -15.80
CA THR A 21 12.61 -20.89 -17.19
C THR A 21 12.17 -19.46 -17.49
N ILE A 22 12.77 -18.82 -18.49
CA ILE A 22 12.38 -17.49 -18.98
C ILE A 22 11.51 -17.69 -20.21
N ILE A 23 10.31 -17.12 -20.20
CA ILE A 23 9.32 -17.28 -21.27
C ILE A 23 9.09 -15.91 -21.90
N THR A 24 9.33 -15.81 -23.20
CA THR A 24 9.09 -14.61 -24.02
C THR A 24 8.10 -14.86 -25.14
N ASP A 25 7.62 -16.09 -25.28
CA ASP A 25 6.65 -16.50 -26.29
C ASP A 25 5.23 -16.13 -25.82
N GLU A 26 4.54 -15.31 -26.61
CA GLU A 26 3.25 -14.74 -26.24
C GLU A 26 2.17 -15.81 -26.01
N GLU A 27 2.12 -16.84 -26.87
CA GLU A 27 1.14 -17.92 -26.72
C GLU A 27 1.36 -18.73 -25.44
N LYS A 28 2.61 -19.03 -25.08
CA LYS A 28 2.95 -19.70 -23.82
C LYS A 28 2.61 -18.81 -22.62
N ILE A 29 2.90 -17.52 -22.69
CA ILE A 29 2.52 -16.57 -21.62
C ILE A 29 1.00 -16.58 -21.43
N ALA A 30 0.23 -16.45 -22.50
CA ALA A 30 -1.24 -16.46 -22.44
C ALA A 30 -1.82 -17.75 -21.84
N LYS A 31 -1.15 -18.90 -22.05
CA LYS A 31 -1.54 -20.18 -21.46
C LYS A 31 -1.19 -20.32 -19.98
N LEU A 32 -0.08 -19.75 -19.54
CA LEU A 32 0.43 -19.88 -18.16
C LEU A 32 -0.10 -18.79 -17.21
N LEU A 33 -0.41 -17.61 -17.74
CA LEU A 33 -0.87 -16.47 -16.96
C LEU A 33 -2.12 -16.80 -16.11
N PRO A 34 -3.16 -17.50 -16.61
CA PRO A 34 -4.32 -17.85 -15.78
C PRO A 34 -3.95 -18.66 -14.53
N GLN A 35 -3.04 -19.64 -14.67
CA GLN A 35 -2.57 -20.43 -13.54
C GLN A 35 -1.79 -19.59 -12.53
N ALA A 36 -0.92 -18.68 -13.01
CA ALA A 36 -0.20 -17.77 -12.12
C ALA A 36 -1.15 -16.86 -11.34
N LEU A 37 -2.15 -16.29 -12.02
CA LEU A 37 -3.18 -15.45 -11.40
C LEU A 37 -4.03 -16.22 -10.39
N GLU A 38 -4.37 -17.49 -10.64
CA GLU A 38 -5.08 -18.35 -9.68
C GLU A 38 -4.28 -18.50 -8.37
N VAL A 39 -2.96 -18.74 -8.47
CA VAL A 39 -2.08 -18.82 -7.30
C VAL A 39 -2.00 -17.49 -6.55
N TYR A 40 -1.93 -16.36 -7.27
CA TYR A 40 -1.90 -15.03 -6.66
C TYR A 40 -3.20 -14.73 -5.92
N ASN A 41 -4.34 -14.93 -6.58
CA ASN A 41 -5.67 -14.75 -5.98
C ASN A 41 -5.84 -15.62 -4.74
N ALA A 42 -5.36 -16.86 -4.74
CA ALA A 42 -5.42 -17.72 -3.55
C ALA A 42 -4.58 -17.18 -2.37
N ARG A 43 -3.43 -16.55 -2.65
CA ARG A 43 -2.60 -15.90 -1.62
C ARG A 43 -3.27 -14.63 -1.09
N ASP A 44 -3.83 -13.82 -1.98
CA ASP A 44 -4.49 -12.56 -1.61
C ASP A 44 -5.76 -12.84 -0.80
N ASN A 45 -6.59 -13.80 -1.25
CA ASN A 45 -7.78 -14.23 -0.52
C ASN A 45 -7.45 -14.74 0.89
N ARG A 46 -6.32 -15.45 1.04
CA ARG A 46 -5.86 -15.89 2.36
C ARG A 46 -5.44 -14.71 3.25
N ALA A 47 -4.82 -13.68 2.68
CA ALA A 47 -4.44 -12.49 3.44
C ALA A 47 -5.68 -11.76 4.00
N LEU A 48 -6.78 -11.70 3.23
CA LEU A 48 -8.02 -11.03 3.62
C LEU A 48 -8.77 -11.70 4.79
N THR A 49 -8.43 -12.94 5.16
CA THR A 49 -9.11 -13.66 6.27
C THR A 49 -8.52 -13.37 7.65
N LEU A 50 -7.45 -12.58 7.74
CA LEU A 50 -6.75 -12.30 8.99
C LEU A 50 -6.80 -10.80 9.28
N ARG A 51 -7.09 -10.43 10.52
CA ARG A 51 -7.13 -9.03 10.99
C ARG A 51 -6.00 -8.74 11.95
N ASP A 52 -5.68 -7.46 12.11
CA ASP A 52 -4.71 -7.03 13.10
C ASP A 52 -5.05 -7.52 14.52
N GLU A 53 -6.34 -7.56 14.85
CA GLU A 53 -6.85 -7.99 16.16
C GLU A 53 -6.59 -9.48 16.42
N ASP A 54 -6.46 -10.29 15.36
CA ASP A 54 -6.25 -11.75 15.45
C ASP A 54 -4.79 -12.12 15.75
N VAL A 55 -3.87 -11.15 15.77
CA VAL A 55 -2.43 -11.38 15.91
C VAL A 55 -1.82 -10.52 17.02
N ASP A 56 -0.76 -11.06 17.64
CA ASP A 56 0.07 -10.39 18.65
C ASP A 56 1.38 -9.82 18.06
N THR A 57 1.65 -10.14 16.81
CA THR A 57 2.94 -9.90 16.14
C THR A 57 2.68 -9.29 14.76
N PHE A 58 3.37 -8.19 14.47
CA PHE A 58 3.52 -7.62 13.13
C PHE A 58 4.92 -7.92 12.58
N TYR A 59 5.19 -7.45 11.36
CA TYR A 59 6.50 -7.62 10.74
C TYR A 59 7.07 -6.30 10.25
N GLY A 60 8.36 -6.10 10.46
CA GLY A 60 9.13 -5.00 9.91
C GLY A 60 9.91 -5.46 8.70
N CYS A 61 10.15 -4.56 7.75
CA CYS A 61 11.04 -4.80 6.62
C CYS A 61 11.95 -3.59 6.39
N VAL A 62 13.26 -3.82 6.32
CA VAL A 62 14.31 -2.81 6.06
C VAL A 62 15.06 -3.04 4.74
N LEU A 63 14.57 -3.92 3.86
CA LEU A 63 15.20 -4.21 2.56
C LEU A 63 15.51 -2.95 1.73
N CYS A 64 14.67 -1.93 1.84
CA CYS A 64 14.78 -0.69 1.07
C CYS A 64 15.67 0.37 1.71
N GLN A 65 16.30 0.11 2.86
CA GLN A 65 17.21 1.06 3.51
C GLN A 65 18.50 1.32 2.72
N SER A 66 18.79 0.49 1.71
CA SER A 66 19.86 0.73 0.74
C SER A 66 19.69 2.04 -0.03
N PHE A 67 18.47 2.56 -0.19
CA PHE A 67 18.19 3.83 -0.87
C PHE A 67 17.27 4.79 -0.09
N ALA A 68 16.61 4.32 0.98
CA ALA A 68 15.83 5.14 1.90
C ALA A 68 16.21 4.79 3.36
N PRO A 69 17.34 5.32 3.89
CA PRO A 69 17.96 4.81 5.12
C PRO A 69 17.07 4.88 6.37
N THR A 70 16.17 5.86 6.44
CA THR A 70 15.22 6.06 7.55
C THR A 70 13.90 5.32 7.35
N HIS A 71 13.72 4.62 6.22
CA HIS A 71 12.50 3.87 5.94
C HIS A 71 12.50 2.52 6.64
N ILE A 72 11.33 2.18 7.17
CA ILE A 72 10.94 0.83 7.52
C ILE A 72 9.52 0.61 7.00
N SER A 73 9.24 -0.60 6.51
CA SER A 73 7.87 -1.03 6.24
C SER A 73 7.32 -1.82 7.42
N ILE A 74 6.25 -1.31 8.05
CA ILE A 74 5.45 -2.03 9.05
C ILE A 74 4.34 -2.77 8.32
N ILE A 75 4.29 -4.09 8.50
CA ILE A 75 3.45 -5.03 7.77
C ILE A 75 2.54 -5.72 8.78
N THR A 76 1.23 -5.56 8.58
CA THR A 76 0.19 -6.15 9.41
C THR A 76 -0.79 -6.95 8.54
N PRO A 77 -1.69 -7.75 9.13
CA PRO A 77 -2.74 -8.40 8.35
C PRO A 77 -3.59 -7.42 7.54
N ASP A 78 -3.97 -6.28 8.12
CA ASP A 78 -4.74 -5.24 7.42
C ASP A 78 -3.85 -4.21 6.68
N ARG A 79 -2.51 -4.38 6.69
CA ARG A 79 -1.56 -3.48 6.02
C ARG A 79 -0.42 -4.22 5.32
N ILE A 80 -0.57 -4.50 4.03
CA ILE A 80 0.53 -4.97 3.16
C ILE A 80 1.65 -3.93 3.02
N ALA A 81 2.89 -4.38 2.81
CA ALA A 81 4.03 -3.50 2.54
C ALA A 81 3.79 -2.58 1.34
N ASN A 82 4.42 -1.41 1.33
CA ASN A 82 4.22 -0.41 0.27
C ASN A 82 4.52 -0.97 -1.14
N CYS A 83 5.42 -1.95 -1.27
CA CYS A 83 5.75 -2.60 -2.55
C CYS A 83 4.63 -3.50 -3.10
N GLY A 84 3.64 -3.87 -2.28
CA GLY A 84 2.58 -4.81 -2.62
C GLY A 84 3.01 -6.27 -2.74
N ALA A 85 4.26 -6.61 -2.40
CA ALA A 85 4.83 -7.94 -2.59
C ALA A 85 5.06 -8.73 -1.29
N ILE A 86 4.83 -8.12 -0.12
CA ILE A 86 5.05 -8.73 1.19
C ILE A 86 3.84 -8.46 2.06
N ASN A 87 2.98 -9.47 2.22
CA ASN A 87 1.90 -9.45 3.21
C ASN A 87 2.35 -10.04 4.56
N TRP A 88 1.46 -10.06 5.54
CA TRP A 88 1.78 -10.58 6.89
C TRP A 88 2.27 -12.04 6.89
N PHE A 89 1.69 -12.91 6.06
CA PHE A 89 2.13 -14.31 5.96
C PHE A 89 3.52 -14.44 5.36
N ASP A 90 3.84 -13.60 4.36
CA ASP A 90 5.18 -13.54 3.78
C ASP A 90 6.19 -13.02 4.82
N GLY A 91 5.82 -11.99 5.58
CA GLY A 91 6.61 -11.47 6.70
C GLY A 91 6.95 -12.55 7.73
N ARG A 92 5.93 -13.31 8.15
CA ARG A 92 6.08 -14.47 9.05
C ARG A 92 6.98 -15.55 8.49
N ALA A 93 6.83 -15.88 7.20
CA ALA A 93 7.66 -16.89 6.56
C ALA A 93 9.12 -16.43 6.47
N ALA A 94 9.34 -15.19 6.03
CA ALA A 94 10.68 -14.62 5.87
C ALA A 94 11.44 -14.55 7.20
N ALA A 95 10.82 -14.00 8.25
CA ALA A 95 11.44 -13.89 9.58
C ALA A 95 11.75 -15.26 10.22
N LYS A 96 11.05 -16.33 9.79
CA LYS A 96 11.33 -17.70 10.23
C LYS A 96 12.44 -18.37 9.43
N ILE A 97 12.51 -18.10 8.12
CA ILE A 97 13.51 -18.66 7.22
C ILE A 97 14.88 -18.04 7.52
N ASP A 98 14.92 -16.74 7.74
CA ASP A 98 16.14 -15.98 8.03
C ASP A 98 15.92 -15.02 9.21
N PRO A 99 16.12 -15.47 10.47
CA PRO A 99 15.88 -14.66 11.66
C PRO A 99 16.75 -13.41 11.79
N GLU A 100 17.94 -13.42 11.17
CA GLU A 100 18.86 -12.28 11.14
C GLU A 100 18.68 -11.42 9.87
N GLY A 101 17.68 -11.77 9.07
CA GLY A 101 17.38 -11.13 7.81
C GLY A 101 16.74 -9.74 7.94
N PRO A 102 16.47 -9.10 6.79
CA PRO A 102 15.92 -7.75 6.74
C PRO A 102 14.43 -7.69 7.07
N ILE A 103 13.76 -8.83 7.23
CA ILE A 103 12.36 -8.94 7.63
C ILE A 103 12.31 -9.61 9.00
N PHE A 104 11.70 -8.96 9.97
CA PHE A 104 11.76 -9.38 11.37
C PHE A 104 10.42 -9.18 12.09
N ALA A 105 10.21 -9.94 13.16
CA ALA A 105 9.00 -9.85 13.97
C ALA A 105 9.00 -8.58 14.84
N ILE A 106 7.83 -7.95 14.96
CA ILE A 106 7.55 -6.81 15.82
C ILE A 106 6.45 -7.24 16.80
N PRO A 107 6.75 -7.43 18.09
CA PRO A 107 5.71 -7.55 19.11
C PRO A 107 4.86 -6.27 19.09
N LYS A 108 3.53 -6.39 19.00
CA LYS A 108 2.65 -5.21 18.89
C LYS A 108 2.81 -4.24 20.06
N GLY A 109 2.99 -4.76 21.28
CA GLY A 109 2.96 -3.95 22.50
C GLY A 109 1.56 -3.43 22.80
N GLU A 110 1.46 -2.38 23.61
CA GLU A 110 0.19 -1.73 23.92
C GLU A 110 -0.41 -1.04 22.69
N LEU A 111 -1.71 -1.18 22.49
CA LEU A 111 -2.46 -0.42 21.50
C LEU A 111 -2.74 0.98 22.05
N ILE A 112 -2.17 2.00 21.42
CA ILE A 112 -2.28 3.40 21.84
C ILE A 112 -3.51 4.05 21.21
N ASP A 113 -3.70 3.84 19.89
CA ASP A 113 -4.82 4.40 19.14
C ASP A 113 -5.38 3.36 18.15
N PRO A 114 -6.61 2.85 18.37
CA PRO A 114 -7.23 1.84 17.50
C PRO A 114 -7.57 2.35 16.10
N ILE A 115 -7.80 3.66 15.96
CA ILE A 115 -8.27 4.28 14.72
C ILE A 115 -7.07 4.59 13.82
N LYS A 116 -6.07 5.28 14.37
CA LYS A 116 -4.82 5.60 13.68
C LYS A 116 -3.91 4.37 13.51
N GLY A 117 -4.16 3.32 14.31
CA GLY A 117 -3.36 2.10 14.33
C GLY A 117 -1.99 2.35 14.95
N GLU A 118 -1.95 3.08 16.07
CA GLU A 118 -0.72 3.37 16.80
C GLU A 118 -0.48 2.32 17.88
N TYR A 119 0.73 1.77 17.91
CA TYR A 119 1.12 0.73 18.86
C TYR A 119 2.49 1.05 19.46
N GLU A 120 2.65 0.83 20.77
CA GLU A 120 3.90 1.08 21.48
C GLU A 120 5.08 0.30 20.88
N GLY A 121 4.88 -0.99 20.60
CA GLY A 121 5.93 -1.85 20.05
C GLY A 121 6.34 -1.45 18.63
N VAL A 122 5.39 -0.95 17.85
CA VAL A 122 5.65 -0.42 16.50
C VAL A 122 6.44 0.89 16.58
N ASN A 123 6.03 1.83 17.44
CA ASN A 123 6.73 3.10 17.64
C ASN A 123 8.19 2.90 18.08
N LYS A 124 8.43 1.95 19.00
CA LYS A 124 9.79 1.60 19.43
C LYS A 124 10.65 1.13 18.25
N VAL A 125 10.10 0.24 17.41
CA VAL A 125 10.81 -0.27 16.24
C VAL A 125 11.01 0.82 15.18
N GLU A 126 10.02 1.69 14.96
CA GLU A 126 10.16 2.87 14.09
C GLU A 126 11.34 3.72 14.53
N TYR A 127 11.45 4.03 15.82
CA TYR A 127 12.58 4.79 16.38
C TYR A 127 13.92 4.11 16.15
N GLU A 128 14.03 2.82 16.48
CA GLU A 128 15.27 2.06 16.35
C GLU A 128 15.71 1.92 14.88
N LYS A 129 14.77 1.62 13.99
CA LYS A 129 15.06 1.28 12.58
C LYS A 129 15.10 2.49 11.67
N SER A 130 14.48 3.61 12.05
CA SER A 130 14.60 4.90 11.35
C SER A 130 15.82 5.71 11.76
N LEU A 131 16.79 5.11 12.49
CA LEU A 131 17.98 5.81 13.00
C LEU A 131 17.62 6.97 13.94
N ALA A 132 16.63 6.78 14.80
CA ALA A 132 16.08 7.78 15.72
C ALA A 132 15.46 9.01 15.03
N THR A 133 15.07 8.89 13.76
CA THR A 133 14.47 10.00 12.99
C THR A 133 12.98 10.18 13.30
N TYR A 134 12.25 9.07 13.44
CA TYR A 134 10.81 9.05 13.72
C TYR A 134 10.54 8.20 14.93
N ASP A 135 9.76 8.70 15.88
CA ASP A 135 9.41 8.02 17.12
C ASP A 135 7.96 7.49 17.14
N ARG A 136 7.17 7.86 16.13
CA ARG A 136 5.75 7.47 16.00
C ARG A 136 5.39 7.15 14.56
N VAL A 137 4.47 6.21 14.38
CA VAL A 137 3.86 5.92 13.07
C VAL A 137 2.40 5.55 13.23
N TYR A 138 1.55 6.17 12.41
CA TYR A 138 0.15 5.82 12.26
C TYR A 138 0.01 4.91 11.04
N LEU A 139 -0.48 3.69 11.27
CA LEU A 139 -0.61 2.69 10.22
C LEU A 139 -1.78 3.00 9.28
N TYR A 140 -2.79 3.72 9.76
CA TYR A 140 -4.07 3.95 9.07
C TYR A 140 -4.44 5.42 8.94
N SER A 141 -3.43 6.31 8.87
CA SER A 141 -3.60 7.72 8.52
C SER A 141 -2.47 8.19 7.60
N ALA A 142 -2.79 9.15 6.74
CA ALA A 142 -1.87 9.92 5.92
C ALA A 142 -1.44 11.24 6.58
N PHE A 143 -1.96 11.58 7.77
CA PHE A 143 -1.68 12.84 8.47
C PHE A 143 -0.92 12.64 9.78
N GLU A 144 -0.28 13.72 10.26
CA GLU A 144 0.57 13.81 11.47
C GLU A 144 1.81 12.90 11.48
N HIS A 145 1.62 11.58 11.52
CA HIS A 145 2.70 10.58 11.59
C HIS A 145 2.53 9.49 10.52
N PRO A 146 2.39 9.86 9.23
CA PRO A 146 2.17 8.88 8.18
C PRO A 146 3.35 7.93 8.06
N HIS A 147 3.07 6.69 7.66
CA HIS A 147 4.11 5.72 7.40
C HIS A 147 5.07 6.19 6.28
N THR A 148 6.38 6.10 6.51
CA THR A 148 7.37 6.54 5.53
C THR A 148 7.31 5.74 4.22
N SER A 149 7.81 6.30 3.12
CA SER A 149 7.87 5.60 1.83
C SER A 149 9.29 5.46 1.30
N CYS A 150 9.67 4.25 0.88
CA CYS A 150 10.96 4.01 0.25
C CYS A 150 11.00 4.56 -1.18
N GLY A 151 10.42 3.84 -2.15
CA GLY A 151 10.51 4.17 -3.58
C GLY A 151 10.03 3.08 -4.53
N CYS A 152 9.75 1.87 -4.02
CA CYS A 152 9.19 0.75 -4.78
C CYS A 152 7.67 0.61 -4.66
N PHE A 153 6.97 1.61 -4.11
CA PHE A 153 5.51 1.57 -3.94
C PHE A 153 4.76 1.44 -5.28
N GLN A 154 3.63 0.74 -5.28
CA GLN A 154 2.82 0.52 -6.50
C GLN A 154 1.98 1.75 -6.85
N ALA A 155 1.54 2.49 -5.85
CA ALA A 155 0.78 3.73 -6.00
C ALA A 155 1.13 4.76 -4.93
N ILE A 156 0.68 5.99 -5.14
CA ILE A 156 0.73 7.07 -4.16
C ILE A 156 -0.70 7.53 -3.92
N ILE A 157 -1.06 7.60 -2.64
CA ILE A 157 -2.24 8.32 -2.16
C ILE A 157 -1.81 9.75 -1.90
N TYR A 158 -2.56 10.73 -2.40
CA TYR A 158 -2.26 12.14 -2.23
C TYR A 158 -3.51 12.92 -1.81
N TYR A 159 -3.34 13.84 -0.87
CA TYR A 159 -4.40 14.71 -0.40
C TYR A 159 -4.65 15.85 -1.39
N ILE A 160 -5.93 16.22 -1.57
CA ILE A 160 -6.44 17.25 -2.47
C ILE A 160 -7.19 18.28 -1.60
N PRO A 161 -6.52 19.37 -1.19
CA PRO A 161 -7.09 20.35 -0.26
C PRO A 161 -8.41 20.98 -0.72
N GLU A 162 -8.58 21.21 -2.02
CA GLU A 162 -9.71 21.93 -2.61
C GLU A 162 -11.04 21.19 -2.47
N VAL A 163 -11.01 19.87 -2.29
CA VAL A 163 -12.19 19.04 -2.06
C VAL A 163 -12.10 18.25 -0.75
N ASP A 164 -11.12 18.60 0.09
CA ASP A 164 -10.83 17.91 1.34
C ASP A 164 -10.76 16.38 1.16
N GLY A 165 -10.18 15.92 0.04
CA GLY A 165 -10.30 14.54 -0.42
C GLY A 165 -8.94 13.89 -0.70
N PHE A 166 -8.94 12.61 -1.06
CA PHE A 166 -7.75 11.91 -1.54
C PHE A 166 -7.88 11.51 -2.99
N GLY A 167 -6.76 11.56 -3.71
CA GLY A 167 -6.57 10.87 -4.98
C GLY A 167 -5.56 9.74 -4.85
N LEU A 168 -5.55 8.85 -5.84
CA LEU A 168 -4.56 7.80 -5.99
C LEU A 168 -3.97 7.84 -7.38
N VAL A 169 -2.66 7.68 -7.53
CA VAL A 169 -2.00 7.48 -8.83
C VAL A 169 -1.03 6.30 -8.77
N HIS A 170 -1.14 5.36 -9.72
CA HIS A 170 -0.26 4.19 -9.78
C HIS A 170 0.96 4.41 -10.66
N ARG A 171 2.00 3.60 -10.41
CA ARG A 171 3.32 3.70 -11.05
C ARG A 171 3.29 3.67 -12.57
N ASP A 172 2.37 2.90 -13.14
CA ASP A 172 2.29 2.69 -14.59
C ASP A 172 1.43 3.73 -15.31
N PHE A 173 0.68 4.55 -14.57
CA PHE A 173 -0.15 5.61 -15.13
C PHE A 173 0.68 6.57 -15.99
N LYS A 174 0.23 6.78 -17.23
CA LYS A 174 0.88 7.68 -18.20
C LYS A 174 0.06 8.96 -18.31
N GLY A 175 0.37 9.93 -17.47
CA GLY A 175 -0.31 11.23 -17.49
C GLY A 175 -0.13 12.00 -16.20
N GLU A 176 -0.84 13.12 -16.14
CA GLU A 176 -1.00 13.93 -14.94
C GLU A 176 -2.26 13.45 -14.20
N CYS A 177 -2.17 13.36 -12.88
CA CYS A 177 -3.34 13.19 -12.03
C CYS A 177 -4.12 14.51 -11.93
N VAL A 178 -5.27 14.49 -11.24
CA VAL A 178 -6.18 15.66 -11.17
C VAL A 178 -5.55 16.94 -10.61
N ILE A 179 -4.44 16.85 -9.88
CA ILE A 179 -3.69 18.01 -9.36
C ILE A 179 -2.57 18.48 -10.30
N GLY A 180 -2.49 17.96 -11.52
CA GLY A 180 -1.48 18.34 -12.52
C GLY A 180 -0.11 17.69 -12.33
N GLU A 181 0.05 16.75 -11.40
CA GLU A 181 1.32 16.06 -11.16
C GLU A 181 1.36 14.68 -11.83
N THR A 182 2.53 14.31 -12.36
CA THR A 182 2.79 12.91 -12.78
C THR A 182 3.19 12.04 -11.60
N PHE A 183 3.02 10.72 -11.70
CA PHE A 183 3.50 9.77 -10.69
C PHE A 183 5.00 9.99 -10.37
N SER A 184 5.84 10.15 -11.39
CA SER A 184 7.30 10.29 -11.22
C SER A 184 7.68 11.54 -10.43
N HIS A 185 6.99 12.66 -10.66
CA HIS A 185 7.21 13.89 -9.92
C HIS A 185 6.83 13.70 -8.45
N MET A 186 5.61 13.24 -8.19
CA MET A 186 5.09 12.99 -6.85
C MET A 186 5.91 11.94 -6.09
N ALA A 187 6.42 10.92 -6.77
CA ALA A 187 7.29 9.92 -6.19
C ALA A 187 8.60 10.52 -5.66
N GLY A 188 9.17 11.53 -6.31
CA GLY A 188 10.36 12.24 -5.84
C GLY A 188 10.15 12.93 -4.49
N GLU A 189 8.94 13.41 -4.23
CA GLU A 189 8.58 14.09 -2.99
C GLU A 189 8.10 13.13 -1.89
N THR A 190 7.44 12.04 -2.26
CA THR A 190 6.88 11.06 -1.32
C THR A 190 7.96 10.08 -0.81
N SER A 191 8.98 9.80 -1.61
CA SER A 191 10.02 8.80 -1.33
C SER A 191 11.12 9.29 -0.37
N GLY A 192 12.08 8.41 -0.10
CA GLY A 192 13.30 8.73 0.65
C GLY A 192 13.21 8.45 2.14
N GLY A 193 12.19 7.70 2.59
CA GLY A 193 12.04 7.34 3.99
C GLY A 193 11.61 8.52 4.86
N ARG A 194 10.80 9.42 4.31
CA ARG A 194 10.27 10.59 5.02
C ARG A 194 8.81 10.39 5.41
N GLN A 195 8.40 10.95 6.55
CA GLN A 195 6.99 11.18 6.85
C GLN A 195 6.54 12.43 6.11
N VAL A 196 5.68 12.26 5.10
CA VAL A 196 5.17 13.35 4.26
C VAL A 196 3.66 13.39 4.44
N GLU A 197 3.17 14.37 5.18
CA GLU A 197 1.74 14.50 5.43
C GLU A 197 0.94 14.67 4.14
N GLY A 198 -0.17 13.93 4.05
CA GLY A 198 -1.03 13.90 2.87
C GLY A 198 -0.43 13.17 1.66
N ARG A 199 0.76 12.56 1.73
CA ARG A 199 1.32 11.74 0.65
C ARG A 199 1.84 10.40 1.18
N LEU A 200 1.20 9.31 0.75
CA LEU A 200 1.51 7.95 1.21
C LEU A 200 1.76 6.99 0.05
N GLY A 201 2.97 6.43 -0.03
CA GLY A 201 3.25 5.31 -0.92
C GLY A 201 2.57 4.04 -0.42
N THR A 202 1.86 3.34 -1.31
CA THR A 202 1.02 2.19 -0.95
C THR A 202 1.16 1.02 -1.94
N GLY A 203 0.98 -0.19 -1.43
CA GLY A 203 0.64 -1.35 -2.27
C GLY A 203 -0.82 -1.27 -2.69
N LEU A 204 -1.18 -1.74 -3.88
CA LEU A 204 -2.54 -1.58 -4.39
C LEU A 204 -3.57 -2.44 -3.65
N GLU A 205 -3.18 -3.61 -3.15
CA GLU A 205 -4.08 -4.48 -2.36
C GLU A 205 -4.53 -3.84 -1.03
N GLN A 206 -3.90 -2.74 -0.60
CA GLN A 206 -4.40 -1.91 0.50
C GLN A 206 -5.83 -1.41 0.25
N LEU A 207 -6.24 -1.21 -1.00
CA LEU A 207 -7.60 -0.78 -1.32
C LEU A 207 -8.66 -1.79 -0.88
N ARG A 208 -8.29 -3.07 -0.70
CA ARG A 208 -9.18 -4.12 -0.14
C ARG A 208 -9.19 -4.15 1.39
N SER A 209 -8.26 -3.46 2.04
CA SER A 209 -8.17 -3.44 3.49
C SER A 209 -9.36 -2.70 4.10
N PRO A 210 -10.03 -3.24 5.13
CA PRO A 210 -11.04 -2.49 5.87
C PRO A 210 -10.45 -1.31 6.63
N LYS A 211 -9.15 -1.32 6.92
CA LYS A 211 -8.45 -0.26 7.65
C LYS A 211 -7.72 0.74 6.74
N PHE A 212 -7.89 0.63 5.43
CA PHE A 212 -7.28 1.54 4.45
C PHE A 212 -7.53 3.00 4.84
N ILE A 213 -6.49 3.73 5.27
CA ILE A 213 -6.53 5.12 5.79
C ILE A 213 -7.81 5.43 6.60
N GLN A 214 -8.23 4.50 7.47
CA GLN A 214 -9.54 4.57 8.12
C GLN A 214 -9.70 5.82 9.00
N ALA A 215 -8.60 6.28 9.62
CA ALA A 215 -8.60 7.51 10.43
C ALA A 215 -8.96 8.75 9.60
N ASP A 216 -8.75 8.67 8.29
CA ASP A 216 -8.99 9.78 7.38
C ASP A 216 -10.26 9.60 6.55
N GLY A 217 -11.11 8.60 6.83
CA GLY A 217 -12.38 8.36 6.11
C GLY A 217 -12.29 7.28 5.03
N GLY A 218 -11.15 6.60 4.93
CA GLY A 218 -10.98 5.44 4.07
C GLY A 218 -11.25 5.67 2.59
N LEU A 219 -11.71 4.62 1.90
CA LEU A 219 -12.11 4.73 0.50
C LEU A 219 -13.22 5.75 0.27
N ALA A 220 -14.05 6.05 1.28
CA ALA A 220 -15.13 7.01 1.13
C ALA A 220 -14.63 8.44 0.92
N ARG A 221 -13.37 8.75 1.25
CA ARG A 221 -12.69 10.02 0.94
C ARG A 221 -11.79 9.94 -0.29
N MET A 222 -11.75 8.81 -0.98
CA MET A 222 -11.00 8.64 -2.24
C MET A 222 -11.83 9.12 -3.43
N VAL A 223 -11.61 10.36 -3.84
CA VAL A 223 -12.43 11.09 -4.82
C VAL A 223 -11.95 10.95 -6.26
N TRP A 224 -10.69 10.56 -6.47
CA TRP A 224 -10.11 10.41 -7.81
C TRP A 224 -9.12 9.25 -7.89
N MET A 225 -9.20 8.46 -8.95
CA MET A 225 -8.17 7.46 -9.28
C MET A 225 -8.18 7.12 -10.78
N PRO A 226 -7.06 6.63 -11.36
CA PRO A 226 -7.02 6.17 -12.72
C PRO A 226 -8.08 5.10 -13.00
N LYS A 227 -8.70 5.16 -14.18
CA LYS A 227 -9.72 4.20 -14.59
C LYS A 227 -9.26 2.75 -14.49
N GLU A 228 -8.00 2.48 -14.84
CA GLU A 228 -7.40 1.14 -14.70
C GLU A 228 -7.49 0.61 -13.26
N ILE A 229 -7.19 1.44 -12.26
CA ILE A 229 -7.27 1.08 -10.85
C ILE A 229 -8.73 0.93 -10.43
N LYS A 230 -9.58 1.87 -10.85
CA LYS A 230 -11.03 1.83 -10.59
C LYS A 230 -11.67 0.53 -11.09
N GLU A 231 -11.30 0.06 -12.29
CA GLU A 231 -11.78 -1.20 -12.86
C GLU A 231 -11.20 -2.42 -12.13
N ARG A 232 -9.91 -2.38 -11.76
CA ARG A 232 -9.25 -3.47 -11.03
C ARG A 232 -9.86 -3.73 -9.66
N TYR A 233 -10.33 -2.68 -8.98
CA TYR A 233 -10.97 -2.76 -7.65
C TYR A 233 -12.47 -2.46 -7.69
N ARG A 234 -13.10 -2.70 -8.84
CA ARG A 234 -14.53 -2.47 -9.06
C ARG A 234 -15.39 -3.12 -7.99
N ASP A 235 -15.11 -4.36 -7.63
CA ASP A 235 -15.86 -5.12 -6.64
C ASP A 235 -15.89 -4.42 -5.28
N VAL A 236 -14.75 -3.91 -4.81
CA VAL A 236 -14.64 -3.16 -3.55
C VAL A 236 -15.38 -1.82 -3.62
N LEU A 237 -15.25 -1.12 -4.75
CA LEU A 237 -15.87 0.19 -4.94
C LEU A 237 -17.40 0.08 -5.10
N GLU A 238 -17.89 -0.96 -5.77
CA GLU A 238 -19.33 -1.24 -5.91
C GLU A 238 -19.94 -1.63 -4.56
N GLU A 239 -19.27 -2.49 -3.79
CA GLU A 239 -19.70 -2.86 -2.43
C GLU A 239 -19.89 -1.63 -1.54
N LYS A 240 -19.00 -0.63 -1.67
CA LYS A 240 -19.06 0.63 -0.92
C LYS A 240 -19.94 1.72 -1.57
N GLY A 241 -20.53 1.45 -2.73
CA GLY A 241 -21.34 2.44 -3.47
C GLY A 241 -20.54 3.65 -3.99
N LEU A 242 -19.24 3.46 -4.22
CA LEU A 242 -18.29 4.49 -4.65
C LEU A 242 -17.95 4.40 -6.14
N TYR A 243 -18.19 3.26 -6.78
CA TYR A 243 -17.79 3.03 -8.17
C TYR A 243 -18.25 4.15 -9.12
N ASP A 244 -19.54 4.46 -9.19
CA ASP A 244 -20.03 5.52 -10.08
C ASP A 244 -19.78 6.94 -9.56
N LYS A 245 -19.17 7.09 -8.39
CA LYS A 245 -18.99 8.37 -7.70
C LYS A 245 -17.53 8.85 -7.68
N THR A 246 -16.56 7.95 -7.71
CA THR A 246 -15.14 8.31 -7.79
C THR A 246 -14.76 8.71 -9.21
N ALA A 247 -14.16 9.88 -9.38
CA ALA A 247 -13.74 10.40 -10.68
C ALA A 247 -12.50 9.68 -11.24
N THR A 248 -12.31 9.72 -12.56
CA THR A 248 -11.11 9.27 -13.26
C THR A 248 -10.56 10.36 -14.18
N GLU A 249 -9.44 10.07 -14.84
CA GLU A 249 -8.84 10.91 -15.89
C GLU A 249 -9.75 11.12 -17.12
N GLU A 250 -10.78 10.27 -17.31
CA GLU A 250 -11.73 10.43 -18.42
C GLU A 250 -12.80 11.49 -18.13
N GLU A 251 -13.19 11.67 -16.86
CA GLU A 251 -14.25 12.62 -16.47
C GLU A 251 -13.73 13.96 -15.99
N VAL A 252 -12.59 13.98 -15.29
CA VAL A 252 -12.06 15.16 -14.59
C VAL A 252 -10.56 15.28 -14.86
N LYS A 253 -10.14 16.42 -15.42
CA LYS A 253 -8.74 16.66 -15.81
C LYS A 253 -7.96 17.56 -14.85
N ASN A 254 -8.66 18.32 -14.02
CA ASN A 254 -8.07 19.29 -13.11
C ASN A 254 -8.96 19.47 -11.88
N VAL A 255 -8.43 20.15 -10.87
CA VAL A 255 -9.12 20.39 -9.60
C VAL A 255 -10.37 21.27 -9.75
N ASP A 256 -10.36 22.24 -10.68
CA ASP A 256 -11.51 23.12 -10.94
C ASP A 256 -12.74 22.34 -11.42
N GLU A 257 -12.53 21.26 -12.16
CA GLU A 257 -13.58 20.35 -12.63
C GLU A 257 -14.00 19.31 -11.58
N LEU A 258 -13.18 19.06 -10.56
CA LEU A 258 -13.36 17.95 -9.62
C LEU A 258 -14.56 18.18 -8.70
N LEU A 259 -14.64 19.31 -8.00
CA LEU A 259 -15.75 19.58 -7.09
C LEU A 259 -17.13 19.56 -7.80
N PRO A 260 -17.32 20.26 -8.93
CA PRO A 260 -18.60 20.21 -9.67
C PRO A 260 -18.98 18.79 -10.11
N TYR A 261 -18.00 17.95 -10.49
CA TYR A 261 -18.25 16.55 -10.82
C TYR A 261 -18.73 15.76 -9.60
N LEU A 262 -18.02 15.87 -8.47
CA LEU A 262 -18.34 15.14 -7.24
C LEU A 262 -19.70 15.52 -6.68
N GLU A 263 -20.09 16.79 -6.75
CA GLU A 263 -21.43 17.26 -6.40
C GLU A 263 -22.50 16.64 -7.32
N LYS A 264 -22.26 16.65 -8.63
CA LYS A 264 -23.18 16.09 -9.63
C LYS A 264 -23.44 14.60 -9.44
N VAL A 265 -22.39 13.81 -9.17
CA VAL A 265 -22.53 12.36 -8.92
C VAL A 265 -22.94 12.05 -7.48
N GLY A 266 -22.97 13.07 -6.62
CA GLY A 266 -23.38 12.94 -5.24
C GLY A 266 -22.45 12.06 -4.42
N HIS A 267 -21.14 12.34 -4.50
CA HIS A 267 -20.10 11.65 -3.74
C HIS A 267 -20.36 11.74 -2.23
N PRO A 268 -20.32 10.63 -1.46
CA PRO A 268 -20.76 10.60 -0.06
C PRO A 268 -19.92 11.52 0.84
N TRP A 269 -18.61 11.62 0.60
CA TRP A 269 -17.74 12.58 1.30
C TRP A 269 -18.22 14.03 1.13
N ILE A 270 -18.49 14.44 -0.11
CA ILE A 270 -18.91 15.81 -0.43
C ILE A 270 -20.31 16.12 0.13
N LYS A 271 -21.16 15.10 0.27
CA LYS A 271 -22.48 15.24 0.91
C LYS A 271 -22.44 15.29 2.44
N GLY A 272 -21.27 15.07 3.06
CA GLY A 272 -21.18 14.93 4.51
C GLY A 272 -21.88 13.68 5.04
N GLU A 273 -22.00 12.63 4.22
CA GLU A 273 -22.58 11.33 4.61
C GLU A 273 -21.55 10.42 5.30
N VAL A 274 -20.29 10.86 5.38
CA VAL A 274 -19.16 10.11 5.97
C VAL A 274 -18.71 10.84 7.22
N GLU A 275 -18.86 10.19 8.37
CA GLU A 275 -18.30 10.68 9.63
C GLU A 275 -16.90 10.09 9.81
N LEU A 276 -15.94 10.94 10.21
CA LEU A 276 -14.61 10.47 10.59
C LEU A 276 -14.72 9.75 11.95
N PRO A 277 -13.99 8.63 12.13
CA PRO A 277 -13.97 7.94 13.41
C PRO A 277 -13.36 8.82 14.51
N GLU A 278 -14.00 8.83 15.69
CA GLU A 278 -13.56 9.52 16.92
C GLU A 278 -12.74 8.63 17.85
#